data_AF-A0A1E8VVA4-F1
#
_entry.id   AF-A0A1E8VVA4-F1
#
_cell.length_a   1.000
_cell.length_b   1.000
_cell.length_c   1.000
_cell.angle_alpha   90.00
_cell.angle_beta   90.00
_cell.angle_gamma   90.00
#
_symmetry.space_group_name_H-M   'P 1'
#
loop_
_entity.id
_entity.type
_entity.pdbx_description
1 polymer ?
#
loop_
_entity_poly.entity_id
_entity_poly.type
_entity_poly.pdbx_seq_one_letter_code
_entity_poly.pdbx_strand_id
1 'polypeptide(L)'
;MRLLGRGRQRGAARRGYETGRVDIATGINVRELGGFPTPSGTTRYRRFLRSGSTARISPSDARELFDYGVRRILDLRGKEEVTNSPESLLSLRNVEYLNVPLYDFDISAGVLAHEDDVGGYLTESLLSMLENRAAFRQIFTFLAHAPRSACTLFHCGAGSDRTGLLSLVLLGLAGVERRQLVADYVYSFGYIPEVNAAIFEHVEEGARTLQVRGELRTRIASVSLVHDRIHEAFGGYEGFLRSCGVRESEISQVRALLLRRFPGRYRMPAEETLVSSAELLHRDIPGPVANTTFFVHAYERPDKVTADLYYMSDKTRDLMARIDENQRNRSFHDHDYVTLEVPLEERGKLFAPVAGELLALSDVDDPYFASGACGAGVAIVPSGNTVYAPAACRVTVQVPTRHAIGVLTQDGIEVLIVVASSTASASRRGFRQHVWQNDSAHRGTPLLSWDPTLVGKDASSPVLMIVTNSSEFPRLDIRDSGSVQVGDEVASISWE
;
A
#
# COMPACT_ATOMS: atom_id res chain seq x y z
N MET A 1 33.30 -41.41 2.73
CA MET A 1 31.97 -41.79 3.26
C MET A 1 31.09 -40.54 3.25
N ARG A 2 29.89 -40.61 2.65
CA ARG A 2 28.66 -39.75 2.71
C ARG A 2 28.72 -38.34 3.38
N LEU A 3 27.92 -37.32 3.02
CA LEU A 3 27.00 -37.00 1.91
C LEU A 3 26.55 -35.51 2.09
N LEU A 4 26.19 -34.82 1.00
CA LEU A 4 25.20 -33.72 0.89
C LEU A 4 25.39 -32.38 1.66
N GLY A 5 25.40 -31.29 0.89
CA GLY A 5 25.10 -29.92 1.31
C GLY A 5 24.67 -29.06 0.12
N ARG A 6 23.39 -29.14 -0.29
CA ARG A 6 22.84 -28.34 -1.41
C ARG A 6 22.52 -26.91 -0.96
N GLY A 7 22.77 -25.91 -1.81
CA GLY A 7 22.40 -24.51 -1.47
C GLY A 7 22.62 -23.45 -2.57
N ARG A 8 22.30 -23.70 -3.84
CA ARG A 8 22.31 -22.64 -4.87
C ARG A 8 21.11 -21.70 -4.67
N GLN A 9 21.32 -20.55 -4.02
CA GLN A 9 20.43 -19.37 -4.16
C GLN A 9 21.07 -18.32 -5.08
N ARG A 10 20.53 -18.13 -6.29
CA ARG A 10 20.74 -16.92 -7.11
C ARG A 10 19.49 -16.68 -7.97
N GLY A 11 18.89 -15.50 -7.80
CA GLY A 11 17.66 -15.08 -8.49
C GLY A 11 16.88 -13.99 -7.74
N ALA A 12 17.54 -12.93 -7.28
CA ALA A 12 16.89 -11.75 -6.69
C ALA A 12 16.68 -10.67 -7.77
N ALA A 13 15.65 -9.82 -7.75
CA ALA A 13 14.73 -9.51 -6.65
C ALA A 13 13.32 -9.11 -7.12
N ARG A 14 12.36 -9.14 -6.16
CA ARG A 14 11.53 -7.98 -5.81
C ARG A 14 11.69 -7.79 -4.30
N ARG A 15 11.91 -6.54 -3.85
CA ARG A 15 11.91 -6.05 -2.47
C ARG A 15 11.54 -4.56 -2.56
N GLY A 16 10.79 -4.04 -1.60
CA GLY A 16 10.23 -2.69 -1.67
C GLY A 16 8.98 -2.58 -2.57
N TYR A 17 8.13 -1.60 -2.23
CA TYR A 17 6.91 -1.23 -2.96
C TYR A 17 7.20 -0.70 -4.37
N GLU A 18 8.30 0.05 -4.50
CA GLU A 18 8.64 0.92 -5.63
C GLU A 18 8.67 0.21 -6.99
N THR A 19 9.10 -1.05 -7.04
CA THR A 19 9.16 -1.84 -8.30
C THR A 19 7.79 -2.27 -8.85
N GLY A 20 6.69 -1.98 -8.13
CA GLY A 20 5.32 -2.31 -8.53
C GLY A 20 4.32 -1.15 -8.35
N ARG A 21 4.80 0.09 -8.20
CA ARG A 21 3.95 1.28 -8.20
C ARG A 21 3.42 1.54 -9.61
N VAL A 22 2.17 2.00 -9.70
CA VAL A 22 1.58 2.54 -10.93
C VAL A 22 1.01 3.89 -10.53
N ASP A 23 1.64 4.96 -10.97
CA ASP A 23 1.27 6.32 -10.61
C ASP A 23 -0.07 6.67 -11.24
N ILE A 24 -1.10 6.81 -10.41
CA ILE A 24 -2.49 7.10 -10.80
C ILE A 24 -3.01 8.07 -9.73
N ALA A 25 -3.03 9.37 -10.03
CA ALA A 25 -3.04 10.41 -8.99
C ALA A 25 -4.27 10.34 -8.07
N THR A 26 -5.45 10.04 -8.63
CA THR A 26 -6.71 9.85 -7.86
C THR A 26 -7.02 8.38 -7.54
N GLY A 27 -6.07 7.48 -7.77
CA GLY A 27 -6.20 6.05 -7.53
C GLY A 27 -5.89 5.68 -6.08
N ILE A 28 -6.81 4.96 -5.43
CA ILE A 28 -6.60 4.48 -4.06
C ILE A 28 -5.74 3.21 -4.11
N ASN A 29 -4.59 3.21 -3.41
CA ASN A 29 -3.80 1.99 -3.11
C ASN A 29 -3.43 1.14 -4.35
N VAL A 30 -3.13 1.79 -5.49
CA VAL A 30 -2.89 1.13 -6.78
C VAL A 30 -1.53 0.42 -6.79
N ARG A 31 -1.50 -0.89 -7.10
CA ARG A 31 -0.27 -1.67 -7.26
C ARG A 31 -0.35 -2.68 -8.40
N GLU A 32 0.81 -2.96 -8.99
CA GLU A 32 1.03 -4.00 -9.98
C GLU A 32 1.52 -5.31 -9.33
N LEU A 33 0.91 -6.43 -9.73
CA LEU A 33 1.26 -7.78 -9.30
C LEU A 33 2.38 -8.41 -10.14
N GLY A 34 2.93 -7.69 -11.12
CA GLY A 34 4.15 -8.01 -11.85
C GLY A 34 5.43 -7.91 -11.01
N GLY A 35 6.52 -8.48 -11.54
CA GLY A 35 7.87 -8.36 -10.99
C GLY A 35 8.22 -9.26 -9.81
N PHE A 36 7.26 -9.91 -9.14
CA PHE A 36 7.56 -10.84 -8.05
C PHE A 36 8.34 -12.07 -8.55
N PRO A 37 9.45 -12.46 -7.91
CA PRO A 37 10.17 -13.69 -8.24
C PRO A 37 9.41 -14.92 -7.78
N THR A 38 9.47 -15.99 -8.58
CA THR A 38 8.88 -17.30 -8.28
C THR A 38 9.83 -18.42 -8.72
N PRO A 39 9.68 -19.67 -8.23
CA PRO A 39 10.46 -20.82 -8.69
C PRO A 39 10.38 -21.08 -10.21
N SER A 40 9.36 -20.55 -10.89
CA SER A 40 9.13 -20.72 -12.33
C SER A 40 9.48 -19.47 -13.16
N GLY A 41 9.90 -18.36 -12.55
CA GLY A 41 10.31 -17.16 -13.24
C GLY A 41 9.97 -15.88 -12.46
N THR A 42 9.26 -14.96 -13.11
CA THR A 42 8.71 -13.75 -12.48
C THR A 42 7.26 -13.55 -12.86
N THR A 43 6.48 -12.85 -12.03
CA THR A 43 5.13 -12.43 -12.41
C THR A 43 5.18 -11.33 -13.48
N ARG A 44 4.17 -11.29 -14.36
CA ARG A 44 4.10 -10.40 -15.52
C ARG A 44 3.44 -9.07 -15.18
N TYR A 45 4.14 -7.99 -15.46
CA TYR A 45 3.59 -6.63 -15.54
C TYR A 45 2.44 -6.55 -16.57
N ARG A 46 1.53 -5.58 -16.38
CA ARG A 46 0.36 -5.30 -17.23
C ARG A 46 -0.60 -6.49 -17.34
N ARG A 47 -0.70 -7.29 -16.27
CA ARG A 47 -1.61 -8.45 -16.20
C ARG A 47 -2.67 -8.30 -15.13
N PHE A 48 -2.24 -7.92 -13.92
CA PHE A 48 -3.13 -7.79 -12.77
C PHE A 48 -2.73 -6.55 -11.97
N LEU A 49 -3.61 -5.55 -11.95
CA LEU A 49 -3.53 -4.43 -11.02
C LEU A 49 -4.48 -4.67 -9.85
N ARG A 50 -4.07 -4.25 -8.66
CA ARG A 50 -4.92 -4.13 -7.48
C ARG A 50 -5.15 -2.65 -7.18
N SER A 51 -6.33 -2.30 -6.67
CA SER A 51 -6.60 -0.95 -6.11
C SER A 51 -7.70 -0.98 -5.05
N GLY A 52 -7.99 0.19 -4.47
CA GLY A 52 -9.27 0.53 -3.87
C GLY A 52 -10.27 1.06 -4.90
N SER A 53 -11.35 1.67 -4.41
CA SER A 53 -12.48 2.07 -5.23
C SER A 53 -12.08 3.08 -6.30
N THR A 54 -12.43 2.74 -7.53
CA THR A 54 -12.30 3.50 -8.76
C THR A 54 -13.28 4.68 -8.85
N ALA A 55 -14.30 4.76 -7.99
CA ALA A 55 -15.42 5.69 -8.11
C ALA A 55 -15.03 7.18 -8.08
N ARG A 56 -13.83 7.51 -7.57
CA ARG A 56 -13.26 8.88 -7.57
C ARG A 56 -12.12 9.07 -8.56
N ILE A 57 -11.81 8.08 -9.40
CA ILE A 57 -10.75 8.18 -10.40
C ILE A 57 -11.11 9.26 -11.44
N SER A 58 -10.17 10.16 -11.70
CA SER A 58 -10.32 11.27 -12.63
C SER A 58 -10.40 10.79 -14.08
N PRO A 59 -11.02 11.56 -15.00
CA PRO A 59 -11.06 11.21 -16.42
C PRO A 59 -9.69 11.18 -17.11
N SER A 60 -8.62 11.73 -16.53
CA SER A 60 -7.23 11.57 -17.00
C SER A 60 -6.66 10.24 -16.51
N ASP A 61 -6.72 9.98 -15.20
CA ASP A 61 -6.24 8.74 -14.58
C ASP A 61 -6.94 7.49 -15.12
N ALA A 62 -8.23 7.60 -15.44
CA ALA A 62 -9.00 6.55 -16.14
C ALA A 62 -8.42 6.25 -17.53
N ARG A 63 -7.97 7.26 -18.26
CA ARG A 63 -7.27 7.09 -19.55
C ARG A 63 -5.87 6.51 -19.35
N GLU A 64 -5.15 6.89 -18.32
CA GLU A 64 -3.83 6.31 -18.01
C GLU A 64 -3.92 4.82 -17.66
N LEU A 65 -4.90 4.40 -16.84
CA LEU A 65 -5.22 2.99 -16.62
C LEU A 65 -5.56 2.27 -17.94
N PHE A 66 -6.32 2.92 -18.84
CA PHE A 66 -6.63 2.36 -20.15
C PHE A 66 -5.40 2.23 -21.04
N ASP A 67 -4.50 3.21 -21.07
CA ASP A 67 -3.28 3.17 -21.89
C ASP A 67 -2.21 2.23 -21.30
N TYR A 68 -2.21 2.04 -19.98
CA TYR A 68 -1.47 0.96 -19.29
C TYR A 68 -1.93 -0.43 -19.74
N GLY A 69 -3.20 -0.57 -20.11
CA GLY A 69 -3.80 -1.77 -20.70
C GLY A 69 -4.99 -2.34 -19.94
N VAL A 70 -5.56 -1.63 -18.95
CA VAL A 70 -6.76 -2.09 -18.22
C VAL A 70 -7.95 -2.19 -19.17
N ARG A 71 -8.46 -3.41 -19.35
CA ARG A 71 -9.65 -3.70 -20.17
C ARG A 71 -10.70 -4.51 -19.41
N ARG A 72 -10.41 -4.89 -18.17
CA ARG A 72 -11.29 -5.73 -17.35
C ARG A 72 -11.25 -5.26 -15.90
N ILE A 73 -12.41 -5.11 -15.28
CA ILE A 73 -12.58 -4.70 -13.89
C ILE A 73 -13.26 -5.84 -13.13
N LEU A 74 -12.71 -6.17 -11.97
CA LEU A 74 -13.29 -7.10 -11.01
C LEU A 74 -13.54 -6.36 -9.68
N ASP A 75 -14.80 -6.04 -9.43
CA ASP A 75 -15.24 -5.31 -8.24
C ASP A 75 -15.64 -6.30 -7.13
N LEU A 76 -14.88 -6.31 -6.03
CA LEU A 76 -15.07 -7.21 -4.88
C LEU A 76 -16.04 -6.66 -3.82
N ARG A 77 -16.63 -5.47 -4.04
CA ARG A 77 -17.49 -4.77 -3.09
C ARG A 77 -18.87 -5.38 -2.97
N GLY A 78 -19.51 -5.16 -1.83
CA GLY A 78 -20.92 -5.48 -1.60
C GLY A 78 -21.85 -4.58 -2.42
N LYS A 79 -23.10 -5.03 -2.63
CA LYS A 79 -24.07 -4.32 -3.49
C LYS A 79 -24.34 -2.87 -3.05
N GLU A 80 -24.35 -2.61 -1.74
CA GLU A 80 -24.56 -1.26 -1.20
C GLU A 80 -23.37 -0.33 -1.49
N GLU A 81 -22.13 -0.79 -1.33
CA GLU A 81 -20.93 -0.03 -1.67
C GLU A 81 -20.87 0.32 -3.18
N VAL A 82 -21.28 -0.62 -4.05
CA VAL A 82 -21.37 -0.40 -5.51
C VAL A 82 -22.45 0.65 -5.82
N THR A 83 -23.62 0.57 -5.17
CA THR A 83 -24.72 1.53 -5.34
C THR A 83 -24.34 2.94 -4.88
N ASN A 84 -23.66 3.03 -3.74
CA ASN A 84 -23.21 4.30 -3.14
C ASN A 84 -21.97 4.91 -3.82
N SER A 85 -21.24 4.15 -4.63
CA SER A 85 -20.03 4.59 -5.33
C SER A 85 -19.82 3.77 -6.63
N PRO A 86 -20.55 4.10 -7.71
CA PRO A 86 -20.49 3.36 -8.97
C PRO A 86 -19.09 3.30 -9.60
N GLU A 87 -18.84 2.26 -10.40
CA GLU A 87 -17.59 2.09 -11.15
C GLU A 87 -17.43 3.17 -12.24
N SER A 88 -16.38 4.00 -12.12
CA SER A 88 -16.12 5.13 -13.02
C SER A 88 -15.54 4.69 -14.37
N LEU A 89 -14.78 3.60 -14.39
CA LEU A 89 -14.07 3.09 -15.57
C LEU A 89 -15.02 2.47 -16.60
N LEU A 90 -16.30 2.26 -16.28
CA LEU A 90 -17.35 1.91 -17.27
C LEU A 90 -17.62 3.03 -18.28
N SER A 91 -17.19 4.26 -17.99
CA SER A 91 -17.21 5.37 -18.95
C SER A 91 -16.27 5.15 -20.14
N LEU A 92 -15.28 4.26 -20.00
CA LEU A 92 -14.34 3.89 -21.05
C LEU A 92 -14.92 2.79 -21.94
N ARG A 93 -14.78 2.94 -23.27
CA ARG A 93 -15.23 1.90 -24.21
C ARG A 93 -14.37 0.64 -24.09
N ASN A 94 -15.01 -0.52 -24.27
CA ASN A 94 -14.35 -1.84 -24.27
C ASN A 94 -13.68 -2.23 -22.94
N VAL A 95 -14.26 -1.80 -21.82
CA VAL A 95 -13.95 -2.30 -20.48
C VAL A 95 -15.01 -3.34 -20.08
N GLU A 96 -14.57 -4.57 -19.85
CA GLU A 96 -15.41 -5.65 -19.30
C GLU A 96 -15.51 -5.50 -17.78
N TYR A 97 -16.68 -5.70 -17.19
CA TYR A 97 -16.92 -5.52 -15.76
C TYR A 97 -17.59 -6.74 -15.15
N LEU A 98 -17.13 -7.13 -13.97
CA LEU A 98 -17.79 -8.10 -13.13
C LEU A 98 -17.72 -7.67 -11.66
N ASN A 99 -18.88 -7.54 -11.01
CA ASN A 99 -18.95 -7.48 -9.56
C ASN A 99 -19.11 -8.90 -8.98
N VAL A 100 -18.24 -9.26 -8.05
CA VAL A 100 -18.34 -10.47 -7.24
C VAL A 100 -18.09 -10.08 -5.78
N PRO A 101 -19.14 -9.80 -4.99
CA PRO A 101 -18.99 -9.50 -3.59
C PRO A 101 -18.22 -10.61 -2.86
N LEU A 102 -17.02 -10.29 -2.38
CA LEU A 102 -16.20 -11.26 -1.66
C LEU A 102 -16.64 -11.35 -0.19
N TYR A 103 -17.14 -10.24 0.36
CA TYR A 103 -17.72 -10.13 1.69
C TYR A 103 -18.76 -8.99 1.68
N ASP A 104 -19.95 -9.26 2.22
CA ASP A 104 -21.10 -8.34 2.21
C ASP A 104 -21.31 -7.59 3.54
N PHE A 105 -20.61 -7.96 4.63
CA PHE A 105 -20.73 -7.28 5.93
C PHE A 105 -19.69 -6.16 6.12
N ASP A 106 -20.12 -5.06 6.71
CA ASP A 106 -19.28 -3.88 6.98
C ASP A 106 -18.38 -4.12 8.19
N ILE A 107 -17.09 -4.33 7.91
CA ILE A 107 -16.04 -4.57 8.90
C ILE A 107 -15.84 -3.34 9.81
N SER A 108 -16.20 -2.13 9.35
CA SER A 108 -15.93 -0.89 10.09
C SER A 108 -16.78 -0.71 11.36
N ALA A 109 -17.92 -1.38 11.47
CA ALA A 109 -18.83 -1.24 12.61
C ALA A 109 -18.50 -2.19 13.79
N GLY A 110 -17.89 -3.36 13.51
CA GLY A 110 -17.61 -4.38 14.53
C GLY A 110 -16.20 -4.31 15.14
N VAL A 111 -15.21 -3.83 14.39
CA VAL A 111 -13.79 -3.83 14.80
C VAL A 111 -13.49 -2.87 15.97
N LEU A 112 -14.31 -1.84 16.18
CA LEU A 112 -14.09 -0.82 17.21
C LEU A 112 -14.78 -1.14 18.56
N ALA A 113 -15.43 -2.29 18.71
CA ALA A 113 -16.36 -2.57 19.81
C ALA A 113 -15.94 -3.71 20.77
N HIS A 114 -14.72 -4.26 20.64
CA HIS A 114 -14.25 -5.34 21.50
C HIS A 114 -12.86 -5.04 22.08
N GLU A 115 -12.82 -4.72 23.37
CA GLU A 115 -11.61 -4.33 24.13
C GLU A 115 -10.63 -5.50 24.37
N ASP A 116 -11.01 -6.74 24.04
CA ASP A 116 -10.27 -7.97 24.35
C ASP A 116 -9.67 -8.73 23.14
N ASP A 117 -9.70 -8.19 21.90
CA ASP A 117 -9.20 -8.97 20.73
C ASP A 117 -7.67 -9.03 20.62
N VAL A 118 -7.09 -10.11 21.14
CA VAL A 118 -5.67 -10.49 20.96
C VAL A 118 -5.42 -11.07 19.55
N GLY A 119 -5.70 -10.27 18.51
CA GLY A 119 -5.38 -10.57 17.10
C GLY A 119 -6.20 -11.68 16.42
N GLY A 120 -7.30 -12.11 17.03
CA GLY A 120 -8.19 -13.14 16.50
C GLY A 120 -9.12 -12.61 15.41
N TYR A 121 -9.81 -11.49 15.66
CA TYR A 121 -10.93 -11.03 14.83
C TYR A 121 -10.51 -10.69 13.39
N LEU A 122 -9.35 -10.06 13.19
CA LEU A 122 -8.82 -9.80 11.84
C LEU A 122 -8.52 -11.10 11.09
N THR A 123 -7.94 -12.08 11.78
CA THR A 123 -7.63 -13.40 11.22
C THR A 123 -8.91 -14.11 10.81
N GLU A 124 -9.88 -14.21 11.72
CA GLU A 124 -11.19 -14.84 11.47
C GLU A 124 -11.98 -14.11 10.37
N SER A 125 -11.92 -12.78 10.30
CA SER A 125 -12.53 -12.00 9.21
C SER A 125 -11.94 -12.37 7.85
N LEU A 126 -10.61 -12.49 7.74
CA LEU A 126 -9.93 -12.90 6.51
C LEU A 126 -10.21 -14.38 6.16
N LEU A 127 -10.33 -15.25 7.17
CA LEU A 127 -10.71 -16.65 6.97
C LEU A 127 -12.17 -16.77 6.49
N SER A 128 -13.10 -16.01 7.05
CA SER A 128 -14.52 -16.01 6.63
C SER A 128 -14.69 -15.54 5.18
N MET A 129 -13.86 -14.60 4.69
CA MET A 129 -13.80 -14.27 3.25
C MET A 129 -13.40 -15.46 2.37
N LEU A 130 -12.55 -16.38 2.86
CA LEU A 130 -12.17 -17.60 2.14
C LEU A 130 -13.29 -18.66 2.12
N GLU A 131 -14.24 -18.58 3.06
CA GLU A 131 -15.43 -19.46 3.08
C GLU A 131 -16.41 -19.14 1.94
N ASN A 132 -16.33 -17.94 1.36
CA ASN A 132 -17.09 -17.55 0.15
C ASN A 132 -16.51 -18.22 -1.11
N ARG A 133 -16.58 -19.56 -1.14
CA ARG A 133 -16.08 -20.43 -2.20
C ARG A 133 -16.73 -20.15 -3.55
N ALA A 134 -18.01 -19.73 -3.55
CA ALA A 134 -18.74 -19.35 -4.75
C ALA A 134 -18.13 -18.10 -5.40
N ALA A 135 -17.79 -17.07 -4.62
CA ALA A 135 -17.08 -15.90 -5.12
C ALA A 135 -15.72 -16.28 -5.70
N PHE A 136 -14.91 -17.07 -4.99
CA PHE A 136 -13.62 -17.55 -5.53
C PHE A 136 -13.77 -18.33 -6.83
N ARG A 137 -14.80 -19.17 -6.97
CA ARG A 137 -15.09 -19.85 -8.23
C ARG A 137 -15.37 -18.86 -9.35
N GLN A 138 -16.27 -17.90 -9.12
CA GLN A 138 -16.66 -16.91 -10.12
C GLN A 138 -15.50 -15.99 -10.52
N ILE A 139 -14.71 -15.53 -9.53
CA ILE A 139 -13.49 -14.74 -9.71
C ILE A 139 -12.51 -15.50 -10.61
N PHE A 140 -12.12 -16.73 -10.25
CA PHE A 140 -11.09 -17.45 -11.03
C PHE A 140 -11.60 -17.89 -12.41
N THR A 141 -12.90 -18.17 -12.56
CA THR A 141 -13.52 -18.32 -13.88
C THR A 141 -13.37 -17.02 -14.69
N PHE A 142 -13.69 -15.86 -14.13
CA PHE A 142 -13.52 -14.57 -14.83
C PHE A 142 -12.06 -14.31 -15.20
N LEU A 143 -11.11 -14.48 -14.27
CA LEU A 143 -9.69 -14.23 -14.51
C LEU A 143 -9.08 -15.17 -15.56
N ALA A 144 -9.51 -16.44 -15.63
CA ALA A 144 -9.01 -17.40 -16.62
C ALA A 144 -9.33 -16.98 -18.07
N HIS A 145 -10.49 -16.37 -18.31
CA HIS A 145 -10.92 -15.94 -19.64
C HIS A 145 -10.31 -14.60 -20.09
N ALA A 146 -9.40 -14.00 -19.31
CA ALA A 146 -8.75 -12.74 -19.67
C ALA A 146 -7.90 -12.87 -20.96
N PRO A 147 -8.10 -12.01 -21.98
CA PRO A 147 -7.22 -11.93 -23.14
C PRO A 147 -5.76 -11.67 -22.74
N ARG A 148 -4.80 -12.22 -23.52
CA ARG A 148 -3.36 -12.08 -23.27
C ARG A 148 -2.83 -10.64 -23.42
N SER A 149 -3.63 -9.75 -24.01
CA SER A 149 -3.39 -8.31 -24.18
C SER A 149 -4.08 -7.44 -23.13
N ALA A 150 -5.09 -7.96 -22.43
CA ALA A 150 -5.89 -7.19 -21.47
C ALA A 150 -5.32 -7.30 -20.06
N CYS A 151 -5.08 -6.17 -19.38
CA CYS A 151 -4.85 -6.14 -17.94
C CYS A 151 -6.21 -6.17 -17.21
N THR A 152 -6.29 -6.95 -16.14
CA THR A 152 -7.42 -6.92 -15.20
C THR A 152 -7.04 -6.07 -14.00
N LEU A 153 -7.83 -5.04 -13.69
CA LEU A 153 -7.79 -4.35 -12.41
C LEU A 153 -8.83 -5.00 -11.48
N PHE A 154 -8.47 -5.31 -10.24
CA PHE A 154 -9.40 -5.79 -9.23
C PHE A 154 -9.32 -4.94 -7.96
N HIS A 155 -10.48 -4.66 -7.35
CA HIS A 155 -10.54 -3.70 -6.25
C HIS A 155 -11.66 -4.01 -5.25
N CYS A 156 -11.62 -3.30 -4.13
CA CYS A 156 -12.72 -3.23 -3.16
C CYS A 156 -12.98 -1.76 -2.78
N GLY A 157 -13.45 -1.48 -1.56
CA GLY A 157 -13.57 -0.10 -1.04
C GLY A 157 -12.21 0.60 -0.88
N ALA A 158 -11.38 0.16 0.07
CA ALA A 158 -10.05 0.76 0.34
C ALA A 158 -8.88 0.08 -0.41
N GLY A 159 -9.11 -1.09 -1.01
CA GLY A 159 -8.06 -1.87 -1.67
C GLY A 159 -7.12 -2.62 -0.73
N SER A 160 -7.44 -2.64 0.56
CA SER A 160 -6.68 -3.29 1.63
C SER A 160 -6.98 -4.79 1.73
N ASP A 161 -8.15 -5.17 2.26
CA ASP A 161 -8.40 -6.50 2.81
C ASP A 161 -8.92 -7.49 1.78
N ARG A 162 -10.15 -7.30 1.26
CA ARG A 162 -10.72 -8.13 0.18
C ARG A 162 -9.79 -8.20 -1.04
N THR A 163 -9.25 -7.06 -1.46
CA THR A 163 -8.24 -6.96 -2.52
C THR A 163 -6.91 -7.62 -2.12
N GLY A 164 -6.45 -7.44 -0.89
CA GLY A 164 -5.20 -8.03 -0.40
C GLY A 164 -5.26 -9.54 -0.31
N LEU A 165 -6.38 -10.10 0.12
CA LEU A 165 -6.63 -11.54 0.15
C LEU A 165 -6.65 -12.14 -1.26
N LEU A 166 -7.29 -11.49 -2.24
CA LEU A 166 -7.21 -11.94 -3.63
C LEU A 166 -5.79 -11.83 -4.20
N SER A 167 -5.05 -10.78 -3.84
CA SER A 167 -3.63 -10.61 -4.22
C SER A 167 -2.76 -11.73 -3.63
N LEU A 168 -2.97 -12.05 -2.35
CA LEU A 168 -2.33 -13.15 -1.63
C LEU A 168 -2.55 -14.49 -2.34
N VAL A 169 -3.78 -14.79 -2.75
CA VAL A 169 -4.13 -16.03 -3.46
C VAL A 169 -3.55 -16.07 -4.88
N LEU A 170 -3.54 -14.95 -5.62
CA LEU A 170 -2.97 -14.87 -6.98
C LEU A 170 -1.45 -15.02 -6.98
N LEU A 171 -0.75 -14.26 -6.15
CA LEU A 171 0.71 -14.34 -6.01
C LEU A 171 1.13 -15.69 -5.41
N GLY A 172 0.35 -16.21 -4.47
CA GLY A 172 0.50 -17.54 -3.90
C GLY A 172 0.37 -18.66 -4.95
N LEU A 173 -0.63 -18.57 -5.84
CA LEU A 173 -0.80 -19.50 -6.97
C LEU A 173 0.37 -19.46 -7.96
N ALA A 174 1.01 -18.30 -8.11
CA ALA A 174 2.22 -18.12 -8.91
C ALA A 174 3.50 -18.67 -8.23
N GLY A 175 3.43 -19.01 -6.94
CA GLY A 175 4.57 -19.50 -6.15
C GLY A 175 5.49 -18.40 -5.63
N VAL A 176 4.98 -17.19 -5.39
CA VAL A 176 5.74 -16.10 -4.75
C VAL A 176 6.06 -16.47 -3.30
N GLU A 177 7.26 -16.11 -2.83
CA GLU A 177 7.71 -16.39 -1.46
C GLU A 177 6.82 -15.72 -0.40
N ARG A 178 6.50 -16.45 0.69
CA ARG A 178 5.71 -15.98 1.84
C ARG A 178 6.07 -14.56 2.29
N ARG A 179 7.35 -14.22 2.48
CA ARG A 179 7.74 -12.87 2.92
C ARG A 179 7.21 -11.77 1.99
N GLN A 180 7.21 -12.01 0.68
CA GLN A 180 6.68 -11.05 -0.30
C GLN A 180 5.15 -11.04 -0.38
N LEU A 181 4.50 -12.20 -0.14
CA LEU A 181 3.04 -12.29 0.01
C LEU A 181 2.54 -11.45 1.19
N VAL A 182 3.18 -11.61 2.35
CA VAL A 182 2.89 -10.83 3.57
C VAL A 182 3.16 -9.35 3.32
N ALA A 183 4.31 -9.00 2.71
CA ALA A 183 4.65 -7.61 2.40
C ALA A 183 3.62 -6.92 1.49
N ASP A 184 3.19 -7.55 0.37
CA ASP A 184 2.19 -6.94 -0.52
C ASP A 184 0.84 -6.68 0.17
N TYR A 185 0.44 -7.53 1.13
CA TYR A 185 -0.71 -7.26 1.96
C TYR A 185 -0.45 -6.05 2.88
N VAL A 186 0.62 -6.08 3.69
CA VAL A 186 0.82 -5.11 4.77
C VAL A 186 1.31 -3.72 4.32
N TYR A 187 1.82 -3.56 3.08
CA TYR A 187 2.04 -2.24 2.47
C TYR A 187 0.75 -1.40 2.36
N SER A 188 -0.43 -1.99 2.54
CA SER A 188 -1.70 -1.26 2.61
C SER A 188 -1.93 -0.55 3.95
N PHE A 189 -1.04 -0.72 4.94
CA PHE A 189 -1.21 -0.25 6.33
C PHE A 189 0.08 0.34 6.91
N GLY A 190 1.23 -0.29 6.70
CA GLY A 190 2.55 0.26 7.08
C GLY A 190 3.06 1.30 6.08
N TYR A 191 4.13 2.01 6.43
CA TYR A 191 4.94 2.76 5.45
C TYR A 191 6.08 1.89 4.91
N ILE A 192 6.69 2.27 3.77
CA ILE A 192 7.59 1.38 3.01
C ILE A 192 8.83 0.95 3.85
N PRO A 193 9.59 1.88 4.49
CA PRO A 193 10.62 1.52 5.46
C PRO A 193 10.14 0.62 6.60
N GLU A 194 9.00 0.90 7.22
CA GLU A 194 8.44 0.09 8.33
C GLU A 194 8.23 -1.37 7.94
N VAL A 195 7.59 -1.59 6.78
CA VAL A 195 7.30 -2.92 6.24
C VAL A 195 8.59 -3.62 5.80
N ASN A 196 9.55 -2.88 5.24
CA ASN A 196 10.85 -3.44 4.85
C ASN A 196 11.65 -3.92 6.07
N ALA A 197 11.74 -3.09 7.11
CA ALA A 197 12.38 -3.42 8.38
C ALA A 197 11.70 -4.63 9.05
N ALA A 198 10.36 -4.64 9.10
CA ALA A 198 9.59 -5.71 9.73
C ALA A 198 9.71 -7.08 9.04
N ILE A 199 9.93 -7.13 7.72
CA ILE A 199 9.80 -8.37 6.91
C ILE A 199 11.10 -8.83 6.25
N PHE A 200 11.95 -7.91 5.79
CA PHE A 200 13.08 -8.23 4.91
C PHE A 200 14.46 -8.03 5.54
N GLU A 201 14.54 -7.21 6.58
CA GLU A 201 15.77 -6.98 7.33
C GLU A 201 15.95 -8.06 8.41
N HIS A 202 17.19 -8.35 8.79
CA HIS A 202 17.49 -9.15 9.97
C HIS A 202 17.97 -8.17 11.02
N VAL A 203 17.29 -8.16 12.18
CA VAL A 203 17.71 -7.33 13.31
C VAL A 203 18.94 -8.02 13.92
N GLU A 204 20.14 -7.58 13.53
CA GLU A 204 21.32 -7.77 14.36
C GLU A 204 21.20 -6.85 15.59
N GLU A 205 21.43 -7.39 16.78
CA GLU A 205 21.35 -6.64 18.03
C GLU A 205 22.39 -5.50 18.03
N GLY A 206 21.93 -4.25 17.91
CA GLY A 206 22.77 -3.05 18.07
C GLY A 206 22.64 -1.97 16.99
N ALA A 207 22.02 -2.27 15.84
CA ALA A 207 21.63 -1.21 14.89
C ALA A 207 20.34 -0.52 15.35
N ARG A 208 20.20 0.80 15.14
CA ARG A 208 19.01 1.59 15.55
C ARG A 208 17.72 0.98 15.00
N THR A 209 16.99 0.28 15.85
CA THR A 209 15.78 -0.45 15.48
C THR A 209 14.66 0.53 15.12
N LEU A 210 14.20 0.50 13.87
CA LEU A 210 12.89 1.04 13.52
C LEU A 210 11.84 0.29 14.35
N GLN A 211 11.18 0.98 15.28
CA GLN A 211 10.08 0.38 16.05
C GLN A 211 8.91 0.10 15.11
N VAL A 212 8.69 -1.18 14.81
CA VAL A 212 7.50 -1.64 14.07
C VAL A 212 6.30 -1.55 15.01
N ARG A 213 5.26 -0.81 14.61
CA ARG A 213 4.07 -0.53 15.45
C ARG A 213 3.27 -1.79 15.77
N GLY A 214 2.58 -1.80 16.92
CA GLY A 214 1.76 -2.92 17.37
C GLY A 214 0.74 -3.39 16.34
N GLU A 215 -0.04 -2.46 15.76
CA GLU A 215 -1.04 -2.76 14.72
C GLU A 215 -0.42 -3.50 13.51
N LEU A 216 0.73 -3.03 13.02
CA LEU A 216 1.39 -3.64 11.87
C LEU A 216 1.89 -5.06 12.20
N ARG A 217 2.40 -5.29 13.42
CA ARG A 217 2.78 -6.64 13.89
C ARG A 217 1.56 -7.57 13.91
N THR A 218 0.42 -7.11 14.44
CA THR A 218 -0.84 -7.88 14.43
C THR A 218 -1.25 -8.22 13.00
N ARG A 219 -1.23 -7.26 12.06
CA ARG A 219 -1.55 -7.53 10.65
C ARG A 219 -0.59 -8.50 9.97
N ILE A 220 0.72 -8.41 10.25
CA ILE A 220 1.74 -9.36 9.79
C ILE A 220 1.44 -10.77 10.33
N ALA A 221 1.05 -10.89 11.60
CA ALA A 221 0.68 -12.16 12.23
C ALA A 221 -0.62 -12.75 11.66
N SER A 222 -1.69 -11.96 11.52
CA SER A 222 -2.97 -12.42 10.96
C SER A 222 -2.83 -12.92 9.52
N VAL A 223 -2.20 -12.16 8.60
CA VAL A 223 -2.04 -12.60 7.21
C VAL A 223 -1.06 -13.79 7.09
N SER A 224 -0.08 -13.87 8.00
CA SER A 224 0.79 -15.04 8.15
C SER A 224 0.00 -16.29 8.54
N LEU A 225 -0.88 -16.19 9.53
CA LEU A 225 -1.71 -17.29 10.00
C LEU A 225 -2.74 -17.72 8.94
N VAL A 226 -3.33 -16.77 8.19
CA VAL A 226 -4.18 -17.07 7.02
C VAL A 226 -3.41 -17.84 5.94
N HIS A 227 -2.16 -17.43 5.64
CA HIS A 227 -1.30 -18.16 4.72
C HIS A 227 -1.01 -19.59 5.20
N ASP A 228 -0.69 -19.77 6.48
CA ASP A 228 -0.45 -21.09 7.07
C ASP A 228 -1.70 -21.97 7.01
N ARG A 229 -2.86 -21.44 7.40
CA ARG A 229 -4.13 -22.18 7.39
C ARG A 229 -4.52 -22.66 6.00
N ILE A 230 -4.24 -21.87 4.95
CA ILE A 230 -4.41 -22.31 3.55
C ILE A 230 -3.49 -23.50 3.20
N HIS A 231 -2.25 -23.51 3.69
CA HIS A 231 -1.31 -24.60 3.42
C HIS A 231 -1.63 -25.86 4.22
N GLU A 232 -1.99 -25.72 5.49
CA GLU A 232 -2.41 -26.84 6.35
C GLU A 232 -3.69 -27.51 5.85
N ALA A 233 -4.75 -26.73 5.60
CA ALA A 233 -6.07 -27.28 5.30
C ALA A 233 -6.22 -27.78 3.86
N PHE A 234 -5.43 -27.24 2.92
CA PHE A 234 -5.60 -27.51 1.48
C PHE A 234 -4.32 -27.91 0.73
N GLY A 235 -3.16 -27.98 1.39
CA GLY A 235 -1.88 -28.20 0.71
C GLY A 235 -1.40 -27.00 -0.13
N GLY A 236 -1.96 -25.82 0.12
CA GLY A 236 -1.60 -24.55 -0.53
C GLY A 236 -2.68 -24.00 -1.47
N TYR A 237 -2.39 -22.84 -2.07
CA TYR A 237 -3.38 -22.05 -2.84
C TYR A 237 -4.05 -22.80 -4.00
N GLU A 238 -3.34 -23.72 -4.66
CA GLU A 238 -3.92 -24.54 -5.73
C GLU A 238 -4.99 -25.52 -5.19
N GLY A 239 -4.73 -26.16 -4.05
CA GLY A 239 -5.71 -27.03 -3.38
C GLY A 239 -6.88 -26.25 -2.79
N PHE A 240 -6.65 -25.02 -2.32
CA PHE A 240 -7.72 -24.12 -1.89
C PHE A 240 -8.67 -23.80 -3.06
N LEU A 241 -8.12 -23.38 -4.22
CA LEU A 241 -8.94 -23.08 -5.39
C LEU A 241 -9.71 -24.31 -5.92
N ARG A 242 -9.11 -25.51 -5.84
CA ARG A 242 -9.83 -26.78 -6.08
C ARG A 242 -10.99 -27.00 -5.11
N SER A 243 -10.81 -26.68 -3.82
CA SER A 243 -11.86 -26.82 -2.80
C SER A 243 -12.98 -25.78 -2.92
N CYS A 244 -12.69 -24.63 -3.56
CA CYS A 244 -13.69 -23.69 -4.09
C CYS A 244 -14.37 -24.18 -5.37
N GLY A 245 -13.93 -25.30 -5.95
CA GLY A 245 -14.45 -25.89 -7.18
C GLY A 245 -13.90 -25.28 -8.47
N VAL A 246 -12.84 -24.46 -8.46
CA VAL A 246 -12.21 -23.92 -9.67
C VAL A 246 -11.61 -25.07 -10.49
N ARG A 247 -11.80 -25.06 -11.82
CA ARG A 247 -11.29 -26.15 -12.68
C ARG A 247 -9.78 -26.05 -12.87
N GLU A 248 -9.12 -27.20 -13.00
CA GLU A 248 -7.68 -27.31 -13.31
C GLU A 248 -7.23 -26.46 -14.50
N SER A 249 -8.05 -26.41 -15.55
CA SER A 249 -7.78 -25.60 -16.74
C SER A 249 -7.81 -24.10 -16.44
N GLU A 250 -8.69 -23.65 -15.56
CA GLU A 250 -8.81 -22.24 -15.15
C GLU A 250 -7.65 -21.85 -14.22
N ILE A 251 -7.31 -22.69 -13.24
CA ILE A 251 -6.14 -22.50 -12.38
C ILE A 251 -4.85 -22.42 -13.22
N SER A 252 -4.67 -23.37 -14.14
CA SER A 252 -3.52 -23.42 -15.05
C SER A 252 -3.44 -22.19 -15.96
N GLN A 253 -4.58 -21.73 -16.47
CA GLN A 253 -4.67 -20.55 -17.32
C GLN A 253 -4.36 -19.26 -16.55
N VAL A 254 -4.93 -19.05 -15.35
CA VAL A 254 -4.61 -17.90 -14.50
C VAL A 254 -3.12 -17.88 -14.15
N ARG A 255 -2.54 -19.03 -13.78
CA ARG A 255 -1.09 -19.18 -13.57
C ARG A 255 -0.26 -18.84 -14.81
N ALA A 256 -0.70 -19.24 -16.01
CA ALA A 256 -0.03 -18.92 -17.27
C ALA A 256 -0.18 -17.45 -17.71
N LEU A 257 -1.21 -16.75 -17.22
CA LEU A 257 -1.37 -15.31 -17.36
C LEU A 257 -0.49 -14.55 -16.36
N LEU A 258 -0.36 -15.04 -15.12
CA LEU A 258 0.50 -14.49 -14.08
C LEU A 258 2.00 -14.61 -14.41
N LEU A 259 2.47 -15.77 -14.89
CA LEU A 259 3.91 -16.05 -14.99
C LEU A 259 4.53 -15.68 -16.34
N ARG A 260 5.67 -14.97 -16.28
CA ARG A 260 6.60 -14.82 -17.40
C ARG A 260 7.44 -16.09 -17.43
N ARG A 261 7.00 -17.09 -18.21
CA ARG A 261 7.86 -18.21 -18.54
C ARG A 261 9.13 -17.66 -19.19
N PHE A 262 10.29 -17.89 -18.56
CA PHE A 262 11.52 -17.94 -19.31
C PHE A 262 11.32 -18.95 -20.45
N PRO A 263 11.72 -18.64 -21.70
CA PRO A 263 11.76 -19.67 -22.74
C PRO A 263 12.61 -20.81 -22.17
N GLY A 264 12.09 -22.04 -22.27
CA GLY A 264 12.76 -23.22 -21.72
C GLY A 264 14.20 -23.23 -22.22
N ARG A 265 15.17 -23.21 -21.29
CA ARG A 265 16.58 -22.98 -21.61
C ARG A 265 16.97 -23.79 -22.84
N TYR A 266 17.45 -23.12 -23.88
CA TYR A 266 18.17 -23.80 -24.95
C TYR A 266 19.33 -24.54 -24.28
N ARG A 267 19.24 -25.86 -24.24
CA ARG A 267 20.23 -26.72 -23.61
C ARG A 267 21.26 -26.97 -24.70
N MET A 268 22.27 -26.10 -24.79
CA MET A 268 23.42 -26.38 -25.65
C MET A 268 23.95 -27.78 -25.31
N PRO A 269 24.21 -28.63 -26.32
CA PRO A 269 24.94 -29.87 -26.12
C PRO A 269 26.24 -29.63 -25.33
N ALA A 270 26.71 -30.64 -24.61
CA ALA A 270 28.00 -30.56 -23.93
C ALA A 270 29.15 -30.26 -24.92
N GLU A 271 28.97 -30.66 -26.18
CA GLU A 271 29.86 -30.45 -27.34
C GLU A 271 29.96 -28.97 -27.79
N GLU A 272 28.92 -28.16 -27.51
CA GLU A 272 28.87 -26.72 -27.78
C GLU A 272 29.22 -25.87 -26.54
N THR A 273 29.43 -26.49 -25.38
CA THR A 273 29.71 -25.80 -24.13
C THR A 273 31.20 -25.49 -24.01
N LEU A 274 31.62 -24.26 -24.36
CA LEU A 274 32.96 -23.77 -24.06
C LEU A 274 33.15 -23.60 -22.54
N VAL A 275 34.22 -24.16 -21.99
CA VAL A 275 34.44 -24.28 -20.53
C VAL A 275 35.49 -23.30 -20.02
N SER A 276 36.37 -22.75 -20.88
CA SER A 276 37.29 -21.67 -20.48
C SER A 276 37.75 -20.76 -21.63
N SER A 277 38.23 -19.57 -21.27
CA SER A 277 38.87 -18.61 -22.18
C SER A 277 40.13 -19.16 -22.88
N ALA A 278 40.73 -20.23 -22.37
CA ALA A 278 41.89 -20.88 -22.99
C ALA A 278 41.51 -21.76 -24.20
N GLU A 279 40.29 -22.31 -24.24
CA GLU A 279 39.81 -23.11 -25.38
C GLU A 279 39.50 -22.24 -26.61
N LEU A 280 39.21 -20.95 -26.39
CA LEU A 280 38.97 -19.96 -27.44
C LEU A 280 40.22 -19.58 -28.24
N LEU A 281 41.42 -19.76 -27.68
CA LEU A 281 42.70 -19.41 -28.32
C LEU A 281 43.21 -20.46 -29.31
N HIS A 282 42.60 -21.66 -29.33
CA HIS A 282 43.13 -22.83 -30.06
C HIS A 282 42.13 -23.48 -31.03
N ARG A 283 40.96 -22.85 -31.27
CA ARG A 283 40.03 -23.25 -32.34
C ARG A 283 40.15 -22.32 -33.52
N ASP A 284 40.39 -22.88 -34.71
CA ASP A 284 40.22 -22.17 -35.97
C ASP A 284 38.75 -21.71 -36.09
N ILE A 285 38.54 -20.39 -36.07
CA ILE A 285 37.23 -19.78 -36.26
C ILE A 285 36.91 -19.85 -37.75
N PRO A 286 35.83 -20.53 -38.19
CA PRO A 286 35.48 -20.59 -39.60
C PRO A 286 35.23 -19.20 -40.17
N GLY A 287 35.78 -18.94 -41.37
CA GLY A 287 35.56 -17.68 -42.09
C GLY A 287 34.06 -17.42 -42.35
N PRO A 288 33.66 -16.14 -42.53
CA PRO A 288 32.26 -15.73 -42.47
C PRO A 288 31.44 -16.26 -43.65
N VAL A 289 30.66 -17.33 -43.40
CA VAL A 289 29.60 -17.79 -44.30
C VAL A 289 28.25 -17.32 -43.76
N ALA A 290 27.74 -16.23 -44.34
CA ALA A 290 26.37 -15.71 -44.29
C ALA A 290 25.60 -15.73 -42.93
N ASN A 291 25.35 -14.53 -42.38
CA ASN A 291 24.31 -14.23 -41.39
C ASN A 291 24.36 -14.98 -40.04
N THR A 292 25.52 -15.01 -39.37
CA THR A 292 25.59 -15.20 -37.91
C THR A 292 26.79 -14.47 -37.32
N THR A 293 26.55 -13.49 -36.43
CA THR A 293 27.62 -12.80 -35.69
C THR A 293 27.18 -12.43 -34.26
N PHE A 294 27.57 -13.30 -33.32
CA PHE A 294 27.94 -13.13 -31.91
C PHE A 294 27.45 -11.95 -31.05
N PHE A 295 26.98 -12.30 -29.84
CA PHE A 295 26.96 -11.41 -28.67
C PHE A 295 28.23 -11.64 -27.84
N VAL A 296 28.97 -10.58 -27.49
CA VAL A 296 30.07 -10.66 -26.52
C VAL A 296 29.56 -10.27 -25.13
N HIS A 297 29.79 -11.15 -24.16
CA HIS A 297 29.50 -10.90 -22.76
C HIS A 297 30.78 -10.43 -22.07
N ALA A 298 30.73 -9.32 -21.33
CA ALA A 298 31.79 -8.94 -20.38
C ALA A 298 31.16 -8.39 -19.10
N TYR A 299 31.53 -9.00 -17.97
CA TYR A 299 31.35 -8.43 -16.63
C TYR A 299 32.74 -8.02 -16.12
N GLU A 300 32.76 -6.97 -15.30
CA GLU A 300 33.54 -6.80 -14.05
C GLU A 300 34.29 -5.46 -13.92
N ARG A 301 33.90 -4.71 -12.87
CA ARG A 301 34.73 -3.86 -12.00
C ARG A 301 35.40 -2.58 -12.60
N PRO A 302 35.87 -1.64 -11.74
CA PRO A 302 36.03 -0.24 -12.13
C PRO A 302 37.42 0.19 -12.67
N ASP A 303 38.31 -0.72 -13.07
CA ASP A 303 39.65 -0.35 -13.55
C ASP A 303 39.81 -0.20 -15.09
N LYS A 304 38.81 -0.57 -15.93
CA LYS A 304 38.57 0.06 -17.26
C LYS A 304 37.27 -0.35 -17.98
N VAL A 305 36.75 0.56 -18.82
CA VAL A 305 35.62 0.41 -19.78
C VAL A 305 36.24 0.48 -21.22
N THR A 306 35.72 -0.10 -22.32
CA THR A 306 34.66 0.32 -23.30
C THR A 306 34.78 -0.64 -24.53
N ALA A 307 33.91 -0.77 -25.56
CA ALA A 307 32.64 -0.11 -25.96
C ALA A 307 31.78 -0.98 -26.92
N ASP A 308 30.46 -0.90 -26.77
CA ASP A 308 29.36 -0.53 -27.72
C ASP A 308 29.37 -0.74 -29.26
N LEU A 309 28.14 -0.82 -29.82
CA LEU A 309 27.50 0.01 -30.90
C LEU A 309 26.59 -0.86 -31.83
N TYR A 310 25.61 -0.37 -32.61
CA TYR A 310 25.19 0.95 -33.15
C TYR A 310 23.63 1.08 -33.12
N TYR A 311 22.92 2.21 -33.34
CA TYR A 311 23.15 3.67 -33.21
C TYR A 311 21.82 4.43 -33.57
N MET A 312 21.85 5.76 -33.79
CA MET A 312 20.80 6.68 -34.31
C MET A 312 19.77 7.22 -33.28
N SER A 313 19.32 8.49 -33.31
CA SER A 313 19.80 9.73 -33.99
C SER A 313 19.07 11.00 -33.48
N ASP A 314 19.70 12.17 -33.62
CA ASP A 314 19.18 13.55 -33.82
C ASP A 314 17.77 13.97 -33.30
N LYS A 315 17.57 15.06 -32.53
CA LYS A 315 18.43 16.22 -32.18
C LYS A 315 18.16 16.72 -30.75
N THR A 316 19.22 17.16 -30.07
CA THR A 316 19.20 17.56 -28.65
C THR A 316 19.15 19.08 -28.49
N ARG A 317 17.99 19.66 -28.11
CA ARG A 317 17.92 21.05 -27.59
C ARG A 317 16.58 21.45 -26.95
N ASP A 318 16.11 20.76 -25.90
CA ASP A 318 15.03 21.32 -25.05
C ASP A 318 14.89 20.77 -23.62
N LEU A 319 15.91 20.09 -23.07
CA LEU A 319 15.78 19.46 -21.74
C LEU A 319 16.01 20.43 -20.57
N MET A 320 16.81 21.47 -20.76
CA MET A 320 17.17 22.43 -19.70
C MET A 320 16.15 23.56 -19.52
N ALA A 321 15.32 23.87 -20.52
CA ALA A 321 14.24 24.85 -20.39
C ALA A 321 13.06 24.31 -19.55
N ARG A 322 12.77 23.00 -19.68
CA ARG A 322 11.61 22.34 -19.05
C ARG A 322 11.80 22.01 -17.56
N ILE A 323 13.01 22.19 -17.02
CA ILE A 323 13.32 21.95 -15.60
C ILE A 323 12.90 23.16 -14.74
N ASP A 324 12.93 24.37 -15.27
CA ASP A 324 12.67 25.61 -14.51
C ASP A 324 11.18 26.02 -14.52
N GLU A 325 10.41 25.69 -15.58
CA GLU A 325 8.96 25.92 -15.60
C GLU A 325 8.18 24.99 -14.65
N ASN A 326 8.62 23.74 -14.49
CA ASN A 326 7.92 22.73 -13.69
C ASN A 326 7.96 22.99 -12.16
N GLN A 327 8.81 23.91 -11.67
CA GLN A 327 8.82 24.26 -10.24
C GLN A 327 7.73 25.26 -9.83
N ARG A 328 7.07 25.94 -10.78
CA ARG A 328 6.14 27.05 -10.47
C ARG A 328 4.64 26.70 -10.47
N ASN A 329 4.26 25.48 -10.82
CA ASN A 329 2.85 25.04 -10.86
C ASN A 329 2.61 23.72 -10.13
N ARG A 330 3.17 23.56 -8.92
CA ARG A 330 2.74 22.49 -7.99
C ARG A 330 1.39 22.85 -7.35
N SER A 331 0.31 22.65 -8.10
CA SER A 331 -1.02 22.54 -7.51
C SER A 331 -1.12 21.22 -6.74
N PHE A 332 -1.10 21.33 -5.42
CA PHE A 332 -1.38 20.26 -4.45
C PHE A 332 -2.54 19.36 -4.92
N HIS A 333 -2.31 18.04 -5.03
CA HIS A 333 -3.25 16.92 -4.80
C HIS A 333 -2.60 15.58 -5.23
N ASP A 334 -1.44 15.24 -4.66
CA ASP A 334 -0.86 13.89 -4.77
C ASP A 334 -1.46 13.02 -3.65
N HIS A 335 -2.30 12.04 -3.98
CA HIS A 335 -2.86 11.07 -3.00
C HIS A 335 -1.94 9.88 -2.69
N ASP A 336 -0.68 9.96 -3.12
CA ASP A 336 0.35 8.96 -2.86
C ASP A 336 1.07 9.23 -1.54
N TYR A 337 1.45 8.17 -0.82
CA TYR A 337 2.38 8.29 0.30
C TYR A 337 3.76 8.71 -0.23
N VAL A 338 4.10 9.98 0.01
CA VAL A 338 5.44 10.55 -0.16
C VAL A 338 6.08 10.66 1.22
N THR A 339 7.30 10.14 1.37
CA THR A 339 8.14 10.43 2.53
C THR A 339 8.49 11.90 2.51
N LEU A 340 7.97 12.67 3.46
CA LEU A 340 8.27 14.09 3.58
C LEU A 340 9.53 14.27 4.43
N GLU A 341 10.43 15.16 4.02
CA GLU A 341 11.54 15.57 4.87
C GLU A 341 11.00 16.33 6.10
N VAL A 342 11.38 15.86 7.30
CA VAL A 342 11.06 16.54 8.57
C VAL A 342 12.27 17.38 9.01
N PRO A 343 12.13 18.71 9.13
CA PRO A 343 13.16 19.58 9.69
C PRO A 343 13.58 19.09 11.08
N LEU A 344 14.88 19.16 11.41
CA LEU A 344 15.41 18.58 12.65
C LEU A 344 14.77 19.19 13.90
N GLU A 345 14.43 20.47 13.83
CA GLU A 345 13.76 21.28 14.84
C GLU A 345 12.26 20.97 15.04
N GLU A 346 11.63 20.27 14.07
CA GLU A 346 10.24 19.80 14.15
C GLU A 346 10.13 18.33 14.58
N ARG A 347 11.24 17.59 14.66
CA ARG A 347 11.21 16.14 14.93
C ARG A 347 10.73 15.83 16.34
N GLY A 348 9.87 14.81 16.44
CA GLY A 348 9.29 14.40 17.71
C GLY A 348 8.33 15.43 18.33
N LYS A 349 7.89 16.44 17.57
CA LYS A 349 6.99 17.49 18.05
C LYS A 349 5.63 17.44 17.36
N LEU A 350 4.61 17.90 18.09
CA LEU A 350 3.27 18.15 17.57
C LEU A 350 2.90 19.61 17.80
N PHE A 351 2.28 20.19 16.77
CA PHE A 351 1.90 21.58 16.73
C PHE A 351 0.37 21.73 16.69
N ALA A 352 -0.15 22.84 17.22
CA ALA A 352 -1.58 23.08 17.39
C ALA A 352 -2.32 22.95 16.04
N PRO A 353 -3.26 21.99 15.90
CA PRO A 353 -3.99 21.77 14.65
C PRO A 353 -5.08 22.82 14.40
N VAL A 354 -5.43 23.63 15.41
CA VAL A 354 -6.39 24.74 15.31
C VAL A 354 -5.94 25.84 16.28
N ALA A 355 -6.22 27.11 15.98
CA ALA A 355 -6.02 28.21 16.93
C ALA A 355 -7.15 28.22 17.96
N GLY A 356 -6.85 28.57 19.22
CA GLY A 356 -7.82 28.53 20.31
C GLY A 356 -7.17 28.56 21.70
N GLU A 357 -7.96 28.26 22.72
CA GLU A 357 -7.47 28.08 24.09
C GLU A 357 -7.29 26.60 24.40
N LEU A 358 -6.12 26.23 24.93
CA LEU A 358 -5.85 24.87 25.43
C LEU A 358 -6.67 24.58 26.70
N LEU A 359 -7.15 23.35 26.77
CA LEU A 359 -7.74 22.71 27.94
C LEU A 359 -7.01 21.38 28.19
N ALA A 360 -6.89 21.00 29.46
CA ALA A 360 -6.47 19.66 29.82
C ALA A 360 -7.48 18.63 29.29
N LEU A 361 -7.01 17.48 28.81
CA LEU A 361 -7.91 16.45 28.28
C LEU A 361 -8.89 15.93 29.35
N SER A 362 -8.50 15.97 30.64
CA SER A 362 -9.32 15.67 31.82
C SER A 362 -10.56 16.55 31.98
N ASP A 363 -10.54 17.75 31.38
CA ASP A 363 -11.55 18.78 31.58
C ASP A 363 -12.59 18.79 30.43
N VAL A 364 -12.55 17.78 29.56
CA VAL A 364 -13.49 17.56 28.46
C VAL A 364 -14.72 16.80 28.97
N ASP A 365 -15.91 17.22 28.52
CA ASP A 365 -17.20 16.63 28.94
C ASP A 365 -17.39 15.13 28.60
N ASP A 366 -16.54 14.56 27.74
CA ASP A 366 -16.61 13.16 27.31
C ASP A 366 -15.73 12.26 28.22
N PRO A 367 -16.31 11.36 29.03
CA PRO A 367 -15.56 10.53 29.97
C PRO A 367 -14.55 9.59 29.31
N TYR A 368 -14.77 9.19 28.05
CA TYR A 368 -13.86 8.28 27.35
C TYR A 368 -12.52 8.99 27.07
N PHE A 369 -12.58 10.22 26.54
CA PHE A 369 -11.39 11.02 26.31
C PHE A 369 -10.78 11.57 27.61
N ALA A 370 -11.60 12.03 28.56
CA ALA A 370 -11.13 12.59 29.83
C ALA A 370 -10.40 11.57 30.72
N SER A 371 -10.69 10.27 30.55
CA SER A 371 -9.97 9.19 31.25
C SER A 371 -8.53 8.98 30.80
N GLY A 372 -8.14 9.49 29.63
CA GLY A 372 -6.85 9.19 28.98
C GLY A 372 -6.74 7.77 28.40
N ALA A 373 -7.82 6.97 28.38
CA ALA A 373 -7.81 5.60 27.85
C ALA A 373 -7.43 5.52 26.36
N CYS A 374 -7.69 6.58 25.59
CA CYS A 374 -7.29 6.70 24.17
C CYS A 374 -5.83 7.08 23.96
N GLY A 375 -5.06 7.31 25.03
CA GLY A 375 -3.74 7.94 24.99
C GLY A 375 -3.76 9.39 25.50
N ALA A 376 -2.57 9.95 25.67
CA ALA A 376 -2.37 11.31 26.17
C ALA A 376 -2.57 12.36 25.08
N GLY A 377 -3.07 13.55 25.42
CA GLY A 377 -3.37 14.58 24.42
C GLY A 377 -3.79 15.93 25.00
N VAL A 378 -4.24 16.81 24.12
CA VAL A 378 -4.77 18.14 24.44
C VAL A 378 -6.18 18.31 23.89
N ALA A 379 -6.95 19.18 24.53
CA ALA A 379 -8.17 19.73 23.97
C ALA A 379 -7.94 21.22 23.64
N ILE A 380 -8.50 21.72 22.53
CA ILE A 380 -8.41 23.12 22.13
C ILE A 380 -9.82 23.64 21.85
N VAL A 381 -10.29 24.65 22.59
CA VAL A 381 -11.54 25.36 22.27
C VAL A 381 -11.28 26.21 21.03
N PRO A 382 -11.84 25.88 19.86
CA PRO A 382 -11.36 26.41 18.59
C PRO A 382 -11.89 27.83 18.33
N SER A 383 -10.99 28.75 17.95
CA SER A 383 -11.35 30.09 17.46
C SER A 383 -11.56 30.14 15.94
N GLY A 384 -11.33 29.01 15.24
CA GLY A 384 -11.52 28.84 13.80
C GLY A 384 -12.19 27.51 13.48
N ASN A 385 -12.55 27.29 12.22
CA ASN A 385 -13.37 26.16 11.77
C ASN A 385 -12.63 25.16 10.86
N THR A 386 -11.29 25.17 10.89
CA THR A 386 -10.43 24.30 10.07
C THR A 386 -9.34 23.69 10.94
N VAL A 387 -9.18 22.38 10.82
CA VAL A 387 -8.10 21.59 11.42
C VAL A 387 -7.00 21.40 10.39
N TYR A 388 -5.76 21.64 10.82
CA TYR A 388 -4.54 21.55 10.03
C TYR A 388 -3.65 20.41 10.53
N ALA A 389 -2.74 19.94 9.67
CA ALA A 389 -1.80 18.88 10.02
C ALA A 389 -0.86 19.32 11.15
N PRO A 390 -0.81 18.59 12.28
CA PRO A 390 -0.02 18.97 13.46
C PRO A 390 1.48 18.69 13.28
N ALA A 391 1.87 17.94 12.24
CA ALA A 391 3.25 17.65 11.85
C ALA A 391 3.25 17.18 10.38
N ALA A 392 4.42 16.89 9.81
CA ALA A 392 4.51 16.14 8.56
C ALA A 392 4.02 14.70 8.79
N CYS A 393 2.94 14.29 8.10
CA CYS A 393 2.22 13.05 8.40
C CYS A 393 1.58 12.39 7.17
N ARG A 394 1.07 11.17 7.37
CA ARG A 394 0.18 10.44 6.46
C ARG A 394 -1.18 10.25 7.12
N VAL A 395 -2.27 10.45 6.40
CA VAL A 395 -3.63 10.13 6.90
C VAL A 395 -3.82 8.62 6.99
N THR A 396 -4.07 8.09 8.19
CA THR A 396 -4.25 6.66 8.45
C THR A 396 -5.71 6.23 8.56
N VAL A 397 -6.57 7.06 9.17
CA VAL A 397 -7.97 6.71 9.50
C VAL A 397 -8.92 7.83 9.12
N GLN A 398 -10.07 7.47 8.57
CA GLN A 398 -11.16 8.40 8.25
C GLN A 398 -12.49 7.82 8.71
N VAL A 399 -13.26 8.57 9.52
CA VAL A 399 -14.58 8.12 9.98
C VAL A 399 -15.69 8.54 8.98
N PRO A 400 -16.72 7.70 8.73
CA PRO A 400 -17.79 8.03 7.77
C PRO A 400 -18.59 9.31 8.07
N THR A 401 -18.51 9.82 9.29
CA THR A 401 -19.12 11.08 9.76
C THR A 401 -18.21 12.32 9.59
N ARG A 402 -16.93 12.13 9.22
CA ARG A 402 -15.93 13.19 8.90
C ARG A 402 -15.58 14.19 10.02
N HIS A 403 -15.99 13.93 11.26
CA HIS A 403 -15.65 14.75 12.42
C HIS A 403 -14.28 14.39 13.04
N ALA A 404 -13.70 13.24 12.67
CA ALA A 404 -12.40 12.79 13.17
C ALA A 404 -11.47 12.33 12.03
N ILE A 405 -10.17 12.45 12.25
CA ILE A 405 -9.11 12.01 11.33
C ILE A 405 -7.93 11.45 12.13
N GLY A 406 -7.47 10.25 11.75
CA GLY A 406 -6.22 9.68 12.24
C GLY A 406 -5.08 10.00 11.30
N VAL A 407 -3.93 10.40 11.84
CA VAL A 407 -2.69 10.62 11.10
C VAL A 407 -1.51 9.91 11.79
N LEU A 408 -0.50 9.52 11.01
CA LEU A 408 0.77 8.99 11.48
C LEU A 408 1.87 9.95 11.03
N THR A 409 2.64 10.52 11.95
CA THR A 409 3.76 11.41 11.59
C THR A 409 4.90 10.61 10.95
N GLN A 410 5.75 11.28 10.17
CA GLN A 410 6.93 10.62 9.58
C GLN A 410 7.93 10.12 10.65
N ASP A 411 7.83 10.62 11.88
CA ASP A 411 8.63 10.18 13.04
C ASP A 411 7.95 9.04 13.86
N GLY A 412 6.79 8.53 13.42
CA GLY A 412 6.13 7.37 14.05
C GLY A 412 5.10 7.68 15.15
N ILE A 413 4.68 8.95 15.29
CA ILE A 413 3.66 9.35 16.28
C ILE A 413 2.27 9.14 15.67
N GLU A 414 1.42 8.34 16.31
CA GLU A 414 0.02 8.20 15.92
C GLU A 414 -0.83 9.26 16.62
N VAL A 415 -1.55 10.06 15.83
CA VAL A 415 -2.36 11.17 16.32
C VAL A 415 -3.79 11.05 15.79
N LEU A 416 -4.74 10.94 16.71
CA LEU A 416 -6.16 11.06 16.43
C LEU A 416 -6.60 12.51 16.71
N ILE A 417 -7.16 13.18 15.69
CA ILE A 417 -7.76 14.50 15.84
C ILE A 417 -9.28 14.34 15.75
N VAL A 418 -10.01 14.79 16.77
CA VAL A 418 -11.47 14.71 16.86
C VAL A 418 -12.03 16.11 17.05
N VAL A 419 -12.90 16.58 16.16
CA VAL A 419 -13.79 17.70 16.47
C VAL A 419 -14.92 17.11 17.31
N ALA A 420 -14.87 17.33 18.63
CA ALA A 420 -15.89 16.77 19.52
C ALA A 420 -17.27 17.31 19.14
N SER A 421 -18.31 16.52 19.36
CA SER A 421 -19.70 16.94 19.22
C SER A 421 -20.45 16.49 20.46
N SER A 422 -21.22 17.40 21.05
CA SER A 422 -22.12 17.08 22.17
C SER A 422 -23.24 16.11 21.77
N THR A 423 -23.37 15.81 20.47
CA THR A 423 -24.35 14.86 19.95
C THR A 423 -23.68 13.70 19.22
N ALA A 424 -23.75 12.50 19.81
CA ALA A 424 -23.29 11.24 19.20
C ALA A 424 -24.02 10.87 17.88
N SER A 425 -25.01 11.68 17.47
CA SER A 425 -25.75 11.60 16.20
C SER A 425 -25.46 12.77 15.26
N ALA A 426 -24.26 13.35 15.32
CA ALA A 426 -23.79 14.36 14.37
C ALA A 426 -23.91 13.86 12.91
N SER A 427 -24.97 14.30 12.23
CA SER A 427 -25.22 13.93 10.84
C SER A 427 -24.09 14.44 9.93
N ARG A 428 -23.83 13.77 8.80
CA ARG A 428 -22.78 14.16 7.83
C ARG A 428 -22.86 15.61 7.29
N ARG A 429 -23.89 16.39 7.62
CA ARG A 429 -24.05 17.80 7.20
C ARG A 429 -23.15 18.69 8.05
N GLY A 430 -22.38 19.55 7.38
CA GLY A 430 -21.50 20.53 8.02
C GLY A 430 -20.01 20.22 7.90
N PHE A 431 -19.61 18.94 7.93
CA PHE A 431 -18.20 18.55 7.83
C PHE A 431 -17.72 18.37 6.39
N ARG A 432 -16.69 19.14 6.01
CA ARG A 432 -15.94 19.02 4.76
C ARG A 432 -14.53 18.49 5.07
N GLN A 433 -14.10 17.53 4.27
CA GLN A 433 -12.78 16.93 4.36
C GLN A 433 -11.92 17.39 3.18
N HIS A 434 -10.63 17.63 3.42
CA HIS A 434 -9.68 18.16 2.43
C HIS A 434 -8.59 17.16 2.02
N VAL A 435 -8.44 16.07 2.80
CA VAL A 435 -7.48 14.98 2.56
C VAL A 435 -8.16 13.60 2.64
N TRP A 436 -7.59 12.61 1.96
CA TRP A 436 -8.05 11.23 1.89
C TRP A 436 -7.11 10.26 2.58
N GLN A 437 -7.57 9.04 2.85
CA GLN A 437 -6.75 8.01 3.49
C GLN A 437 -5.55 7.67 2.59
N ASN A 438 -4.36 7.64 3.19
CA ASN A 438 -3.03 7.55 2.58
C ASN A 438 -2.41 8.84 2.03
N ASP A 439 -3.12 9.97 2.01
CA ASP A 439 -2.53 11.27 1.64
C ASP A 439 -1.37 11.63 2.59
N SER A 440 -0.25 12.10 2.02
CA SER A 440 0.82 12.76 2.78
C SER A 440 0.51 14.26 2.92
N ALA A 441 0.69 14.80 4.12
CA ALA A 441 0.44 16.20 4.46
C ALA A 441 1.65 16.81 5.17
N HIS A 442 2.10 18.00 4.74
CA HIS A 442 3.06 18.81 5.50
C HIS A 442 2.35 19.47 6.70
N ARG A 443 3.10 19.82 7.76
CA ARG A 443 2.60 20.64 8.87
C ARG A 443 1.87 21.89 8.33
N GLY A 444 0.70 22.20 8.89
CA GLY A 444 -0.12 23.32 8.42
C GLY A 444 -0.94 23.06 7.15
N THR A 445 -0.95 21.84 6.59
CA THR A 445 -1.89 21.47 5.50
C THR A 445 -3.32 21.33 6.05
N PRO A 446 -4.37 21.92 5.45
CA PRO A 446 -5.75 21.70 5.88
C PRO A 446 -6.16 20.22 5.78
N LEU A 447 -6.72 19.64 6.85
CA LEU A 447 -7.17 18.25 6.88
C LEU A 447 -8.70 18.13 6.79
N LEU A 448 -9.41 18.88 7.63
CA LEU A 448 -10.87 18.96 7.65
C LEU A 448 -11.32 20.35 8.10
N SER A 449 -12.56 20.70 7.79
CA SER A 449 -13.22 21.94 8.22
C SER A 449 -14.71 21.71 8.41
N TRP A 450 -15.34 22.48 9.29
CA TRP A 450 -16.80 22.45 9.47
C TRP A 450 -17.43 23.79 9.14
N ASP A 451 -18.72 23.78 8.81
CA ASP A 451 -19.57 24.96 8.75
C ASP A 451 -20.24 25.17 10.11
N PRO A 452 -19.87 26.21 10.89
CA PRO A 452 -20.47 26.51 12.18
C PRO A 452 -22.00 26.64 12.15
N THR A 453 -22.57 27.08 11.02
CA THR A 453 -24.02 27.27 10.88
C THR A 453 -24.77 25.95 10.72
N LEU A 454 -24.09 24.89 10.26
CA LEU A 454 -24.67 23.57 10.03
C LEU A 454 -24.44 22.60 11.19
N VAL A 455 -23.36 22.76 11.96
CA VAL A 455 -23.09 21.94 13.17
C VAL A 455 -23.65 22.56 14.45
N GLY A 456 -24.11 23.82 14.42
CA GLY A 456 -24.86 24.43 15.51
C GLY A 456 -24.05 24.59 16.79
N LYS A 457 -24.56 24.08 17.92
CA LYS A 457 -23.87 24.18 19.23
C LYS A 457 -22.52 23.46 19.26
N ASP A 458 -22.34 22.44 18.42
CA ASP A 458 -21.09 21.69 18.32
C ASP A 458 -19.98 22.49 17.61
N ALA A 459 -20.28 23.67 17.07
CA ALA A 459 -19.29 24.53 16.41
C ALA A 459 -18.20 25.06 17.37
N SER A 460 -18.49 25.08 18.68
CA SER A 460 -17.62 25.56 19.75
C SER A 460 -17.09 24.43 20.65
N SER A 461 -17.39 23.18 20.32
CA SER A 461 -16.86 22.02 21.03
C SER A 461 -15.34 21.92 20.86
N PRO A 462 -14.59 21.41 21.86
CA PRO A 462 -13.14 21.29 21.75
C PRO A 462 -12.70 20.39 20.60
N VAL A 463 -11.64 20.79 19.92
CA VAL A 463 -10.86 19.89 19.05
C VAL A 463 -9.87 19.15 19.93
N LEU A 464 -10.00 17.83 19.97
CA LEU A 464 -9.10 16.94 20.69
C LEU A 464 -7.96 16.54 19.76
N MET A 465 -6.73 16.56 20.26
CA MET A 465 -5.56 15.99 19.60
C MET A 465 -4.89 15.00 20.55
N ILE A 466 -5.01 13.71 20.22
CA ILE A 466 -4.67 12.59 21.11
C ILE A 466 -3.56 11.77 20.46
N VAL A 467 -2.49 11.52 21.20
CA VAL A 467 -1.40 10.63 20.81
C VAL A 467 -1.78 9.20 21.19
N THR A 468 -2.26 8.42 20.22
CA THR A 468 -2.88 7.10 20.50
C THR A 468 -1.86 6.03 20.89
N ASN A 469 -0.61 6.20 20.49
CA ASN A 469 0.51 5.36 20.94
C ASN A 469 1.35 6.02 22.06
N SER A 470 0.75 6.88 22.89
CA SER A 470 1.50 7.63 23.92
C SER A 470 2.28 6.77 24.92
N SER A 471 1.84 5.51 25.13
CA SER A 471 2.52 4.53 25.99
C SER A 471 3.80 3.93 25.39
N GLU A 472 4.06 4.14 24.09
CA GLU A 472 5.31 3.72 23.43
C GLU A 472 6.47 4.70 23.69
N PHE A 473 6.18 5.91 24.20
CA PHE A 473 7.17 6.97 24.43
C PHE A 473 7.59 7.08 25.90
N PRO A 474 8.91 7.08 26.23
CA PRO A 474 9.39 7.20 27.61
C PRO A 474 8.97 8.51 28.29
N ARG A 475 8.93 9.60 27.51
CA ARG A 475 8.55 10.92 27.97
C ARG A 475 7.86 11.71 26.84
N LEU A 476 6.64 12.15 27.13
CA LEU A 476 5.80 12.98 26.28
C LEU A 476 5.39 14.21 27.09
N ASP A 477 6.02 15.35 26.83
CA ASP A 477 5.71 16.63 27.48
C ASP A 477 4.57 17.32 26.70
N ILE A 478 3.44 17.58 27.37
CA ILE A 478 2.22 18.16 26.78
C ILE A 478 1.92 19.51 27.45
N ARG A 479 1.45 20.48 26.65
CA ARG A 479 0.91 21.75 27.14
C ARG A 479 -0.59 21.63 27.35
N ASP A 480 -1.05 21.82 28.58
CA ASP A 480 -2.45 21.68 28.99
C ASP A 480 -3.24 22.99 29.02
N SER A 481 -2.57 24.14 28.87
CA SER A 481 -3.17 25.45 29.16
C SER A 481 -2.58 26.60 28.34
N GLY A 482 -3.43 27.62 28.11
CA GLY A 482 -3.09 28.88 27.45
C GLY A 482 -3.48 28.96 25.97
N SER A 483 -3.40 30.17 25.43
CA SER A 483 -3.76 30.48 24.04
C SER A 483 -2.71 29.95 23.06
N VAL A 484 -3.18 29.39 21.93
CA VAL A 484 -2.34 28.86 20.85
C VAL A 484 -2.83 29.32 19.48
N GLN A 485 -1.89 29.57 18.58
CA GLN A 485 -2.12 29.74 17.14
C GLN A 485 -1.83 28.45 16.38
N VAL A 486 -2.38 28.31 15.17
CA VAL A 486 -2.09 27.16 14.29
C VAL A 486 -0.58 27.10 14.05
N GLY A 487 0.03 25.96 14.39
CA GLY A 487 1.47 25.76 14.23
C GLY A 487 2.34 26.12 15.43
N ASP A 488 1.75 26.53 16.58
CA ASP A 488 2.47 26.62 17.86
C ASP A 488 2.75 25.22 18.45
N GLU A 489 3.89 25.04 19.12
CA GLU A 489 4.24 23.76 19.76
C GLU A 489 3.33 23.48 20.97
N VAL A 490 2.72 22.29 20.99
CA VAL A 490 1.79 21.84 22.04
C VAL A 490 2.16 20.50 22.68
N ALA A 491 2.96 19.67 22.00
CA ALA A 491 3.56 18.49 22.62
C ALA A 491 4.93 18.17 22.02
N SER A 492 5.82 17.57 22.81
CA SER A 492 7.12 17.07 22.37
C SER A 492 7.49 15.75 23.04
N ILE A 493 8.22 14.90 22.30
CA ILE A 493 8.68 13.59 22.73
C ILE A 493 10.18 13.63 22.96
N SER A 494 10.61 13.14 24.12
CA SER A 494 12.02 12.92 24.44
C SER A 494 12.35 11.43 24.37
N TRP A 495 13.43 11.09 23.68
CA TRP A 495 13.88 9.72 23.40
C TRP A 495 15.11 9.32 24.24
N GLU A 496 15.31 9.97 25.38
CA GLU A 496 16.44 9.75 26.32
C GLU A 496 16.22 8.53 27.24
#